data_AF-A0A9N7N697-F1
#
_entry.id   AF-A0A9N7N697-F1
#
_cell.length_a   1.000
_cell.length_b   1.000
_cell.length_c   1.000
_cell.angle_alpha   90.00
_cell.angle_beta   90.00
_cell.angle_gamma   90.00
#
_symmetry.space_group_name_H-M   'P 1'
#
loop_
_entity.id
_entity.type
_entity.pdbx_description
1 polymer ?
#
loop_
_entity_poly.entity_id
_entity_poly.type
_entity_poly.pdbx_seq_one_letter_code
_entity_poly.pdbx_strand_id
1 'polypeptide(L)' 'FFAALQRANPDTVVEWEWQDGEMARRSRDREFKFVFWAFGPAIRTFHLCPPIISIDGTHMR' A
#
# COMPACT_ATOMS: atom_id res chain seq x y z
N PHE A 1 -13.02 3.67 -2.83
CA PHE A 1 -11.98 4.00 -3.81
C PHE A 1 -11.34 2.75 -4.42
N PHE A 2 -10.58 1.95 -3.66
CA PHE A 2 -9.86 0.78 -4.19
C PHE A 2 -10.72 -0.24 -4.94
N ALA A 3 -11.95 -0.51 -4.47
CA ALA A 3 -12.88 -1.40 -5.18
C ALA A 3 -13.27 -0.87 -6.58
N ALA A 4 -13.41 0.45 -6.75
CA ALA A 4 -13.67 1.05 -8.06
C ALA A 4 -12.41 1.01 -8.94
N LEU A 5 -11.23 1.19 -8.33
CA LEU A 5 -9.94 1.10 -9.01
C LEU A 5 -9.70 -0.31 -9.59
N GLN A 6 -9.97 -1.36 -8.80
CA GLN A 6 -9.86 -2.75 -9.24
C GLN A 6 -10.91 -3.12 -10.29
N ARG A 7 -12.13 -2.56 -10.23
CA ARG A 7 -13.12 -2.75 -11.30
C ARG A 7 -12.67 -2.16 -12.63
N ALA A 8 -12.07 -0.97 -12.59
CA ALA A 8 -11.58 -0.31 -13.80
C ALA A 8 -10.29 -0.98 -14.34
N ASN A 9 -9.46 -1.53 -13.45
CA ASN A 9 -8.19 -2.17 -13.77
C ASN A 9 -8.07 -3.48 -12.97
N PRO A 10 -8.55 -4.61 -13.50
CA PRO A 10 -8.60 -5.90 -12.78
C PRO A 10 -7.23 -6.38 -12.28
N ASP A 11 -6.17 -5.98 -12.97
CA ASP A 11 -4.76 -6.27 -12.64
C ASP A 11 -4.22 -5.42 -11.46
N THR A 12 -5.01 -4.51 -10.89
CA THR A 12 -4.57 -3.69 -9.76
C THR A 12 -4.46 -4.53 -8.51
N VAL A 13 -3.27 -4.57 -7.93
CA VAL A 13 -3.04 -5.17 -6.62
C VAL A 13 -3.28 -4.11 -5.56
N VAL A 14 -4.03 -4.47 -4.52
CA VAL A 14 -4.24 -3.66 -3.33
C VAL A 14 -4.09 -4.58 -2.13
N GLU A 15 -3.12 -4.28 -1.28
CA GLU A 15 -2.84 -5.00 -0.04
C GLU A 15 -2.89 -4.00 1.11
N TRP A 16 -3.50 -4.36 2.23
CA TRP A 16 -3.54 -3.50 3.40
C TRP A 16 -3.53 -4.33 4.68
N GLU A 17 -3.02 -3.70 5.73
CA GLU A 17 -3.11 -4.20 7.09
C GLU A 17 -3.70 -3.09 7.96
N TRP A 18 -4.71 -3.43 8.76
CA TRP A 18 -5.34 -2.49 9.68
C TRP A 18 -4.57 -2.45 10.99
N GLN A 19 -4.58 -1.30 11.65
CA GLN A 19 -4.04 -1.22 12.99
C GLN A 19 -4.94 -2.00 13.97
N ASP A 20 -4.37 -3.01 14.62
CA ASP A 20 -5.06 -3.81 15.63
C ASP A 20 -4.82 -3.25 17.04
N GLY A 21 -5.87 -3.22 17.87
CA GLY A 21 -5.78 -2.80 19.26
C GLY A 21 -7.12 -2.37 19.85
N GLU A 22 -7.21 -2.34 21.18
CA GLU A 22 -8.44 -1.94 21.88
C GLU A 22 -8.81 -0.47 21.60
N MET A 23 -7.81 0.40 21.46
CA MET A 23 -8.00 1.81 21.09
C MET A 23 -8.45 1.98 19.63
N ALA A 24 -7.87 1.22 18.70
CA ALA A 24 -8.27 1.22 17.30
C ALA A 24 -9.72 0.70 17.10
N ARG A 25 -10.18 -0.22 17.96
CA ARG A 25 -11.58 -0.69 17.99
C ARG A 25 -12.57 0.33 18.54
N ARG A 26 -12.13 1.26 19.39
CA ARG A 26 -12.96 2.32 20.00
C ARG A 26 -13.00 3.59 19.15
N SER A 27 -12.00 3.78 18.29
CA SER A 27 -12.00 4.82 17.26
C SER A 27 -13.09 4.55 16.22
N ARG A 28 -13.81 5.59 15.79
CA ARG A 28 -14.69 5.51 14.60
C ARG A 28 -13.90 5.48 13.30
N ASP A 29 -12.66 5.96 13.34
CA ASP A 29 -11.78 6.03 12.20
C ASP A 29 -10.78 4.87 12.28
N ARG A 30 -10.84 3.98 11.29
CA ARG A 30 -9.88 2.87 11.19
C ARG A 30 -8.64 3.38 10.50
N GLU A 31 -7.50 3.32 11.19
CA GLU A 31 -6.20 3.62 10.61
C GLU A 31 -5.59 2.37 10.00
N PHE A 32 -4.94 2.56 8.85
CA PHE A 32 -4.11 1.53 8.22
C PHE A 32 -2.76 1.49 8.93
N LYS A 33 -2.32 0.31 9.33
CA LYS A 33 -0.92 0.08 9.68
C LYS A 33 -0.06 0.11 8.43
N PHE A 34 -0.58 -0.43 7.33
CA PHE A 34 0.06 -0.44 6.03
C PHE A 34 -1.01 -0.45 4.92
N VAL A 35 -0.69 0.22 3.82
CA VAL A 35 -1.43 0.10 2.56
C VAL A 35 -0.45 0.13 1.41
N PHE A 36 -0.60 -0.81 0.49
CA PHE A 36 0.11 -0.86 -0.77
C PHE A 36 -0.89 -1.01 -1.92
N TRP A 37 -0.61 -0.34 -3.02
CA TRP A 37 -1.36 -0.54 -4.25
C TRP A 37 -0.48 -0.22 -5.46
N ALA A 38 -0.66 -0.99 -6.52
CA ALA A 38 0.00 -0.77 -7.80
C ALA A 38 -0.77 -1.43 -8.94
N PHE A 39 -0.72 -0.82 -10.13
CA PHE A 39 -1.25 -1.44 -11.33
C PHE A 39 -0.37 -2.62 -11.76
N GLY A 40 -0.98 -3.72 -12.20
CA GLY A 40 -0.24 -4.91 -12.65
C GLY A 40 0.86 -4.63 -13.67
N PRO A 41 0.68 -3.75 -14.69
CA PRO A 41 1.79 -3.34 -15.56
C PRO A 41 2.99 -2.79 -14.80
N ALA A 42 2.78 -1.91 -13.81
CA ALA A 42 3.86 -1.32 -13.02
C ALA A 42 4.61 -2.38 -12.19
N ILE A 43 3.89 -3.35 -11.62
CA ILE A 43 4.49 -4.49 -10.90
C ILE A 43 5.34 -5.33 -11.86
N ARG A 44 4.78 -5.68 -13.02
CA ARG A 44 5.46 -6.49 -14.03
C ARG A 44 6.72 -5.82 -14.56
N THR A 45 6.70 -4.50 -14.77
CA THR A 45 7.85 -3.76 -15.31
C THR A 45 8.83 -3.28 -14.23
N PHE A 46 8.57 -3.54 -12.95
CA PHE A 46 9.42 -3.04 -11.87
C PHE A 46 10.89 -3.47 -12.01
N HIS A 47 11.14 -4.68 -12.51
CA HIS A 47 12.48 -5.20 -12.78
C HIS A 47 13.24 -4.42 -13.88
N LEU A 48 12.55 -3.63 -14.69
CA LEU A 48 13.14 -2.76 -15.71
C LEU A 48 13.45 -1.36 -15.16
N CYS A 49 12.94 -1.01 -13.97
CA CYS A 49 13.29 0.24 -13.34
C CYS A 49 14.76 0.19 -12.88
N PRO A 50 15.55 1.26 -13.13
CA PRO A 50 16.85 1.39 -12.49
C PRO A 50 16.71 1.22 -10.96
N PRO A 51 17.69 0.62 -10.27
CA PRO A 51 17.62 0.47 -8.82
C PRO A 51 17.40 1.83 -8.17
N ILE A 52 16.20 2.02 -7.61
CA ILE A 52 15.87 3.22 -6.85
C ILE A 52 16.52 3.04 -5.48
N ILE A 53 17.40 3.98 -5.12
CA ILE A 53 17.92 4.06 -3.75
C ILE A 53 16.72 4.36 -2.85
N SER A 54 16.29 3.37 -2.08
CA SER A 54 15.28 3.54 -1.05
C SER A 54 15.91 4.27 0.13
N ILE A 55 15.56 5.53 0.34
CA ILE A 55 15.84 6.22 1.60
C ILE A 55 14.74 5.79 2.56
N ASP A 56 15.01 4.74 3.35
CA ASP A 56 14.16 4.46 4.50
C ASP A 56 14.54 5.41 5.66
N GLY A 57 13.59 5.64 6.58
CA GLY A 57 13.80 6.53 7.71
C GLY A 57 14.83 6.03 8.74
N THR A 58 15.59 4.98 8.43
CA THR A 58 16.59 4.40 9.36
C THR A 58 17.73 5.37 9.70
N HIS A 59 17.91 6.41 8.89
CA HIS A 59 18.87 7.48 9.11
C HIS A 59 18.27 8.78 9.67
N MET A 60 16.96 8.83 9.96
CA MET A 60 16.36 9.95 10.69
C MET A 60 16.55 9.74 12.20
N ARG A 61 17.74 10.08 12.70
CA ARG A 61 18.01 10.30 14.14
C ARG A 61 17.98 11.78 14.47
#